data_AF-A0A8T7MNC3-F1
#
_entry.id   AF-A0A8T7MNC3-F1
#
_cell.length_a   1.000
_cell.length_b   1.000
_cell.length_c   1.000
_cell.angle_alpha   90.00
_cell.angle_beta   90.00
_cell.angle_gamma   90.00
#
_symmetry.space_group_name_H-M   'P 1'
#
loop_
_entity.id
_entity.type
_entity.pdbx_description
1 polymer ?
#
loop_
_entity_poly.entity_id
_entity_poly.type
_entity_poly.pdbx_seq_one_letter_code
_entity_poly.pdbx_strand_id
1 'polypeptide(L)'
;MAILTNETQIKHEITQALKKFGSSKSRLAEQAIELFGVLGYRSDKRIDLDSPTAQGFEEAFTVNSDRPFHRDNALVENWQYADMIFQITGEELKQTSQMLFKLDEDGWREGLYQSFLFFAIELAPQNYTRTQLATITREINKLFPMPVSILFRYGSALTLSIVTHRPNKKDGSRDVLEKVTLIKDLNFAQPHRAHIEILYDLAVEPLRQKFSFTNFDQLQQAWKQTLDSSELNKRFFREIADWYFWASEQVAFPPEAGPTAEIRNATGLIRLLTRLIFVWFLKEKNLVPDELFNQKEVEQLLPKLAREETTYYKAILQNLFFATLNQEMNTPAKPDNRRFRSSRTFQGKNPDQGMNNLYRYERLFQQPEKALALFATVPFLNGGLFECLDEEIPSGKKKLVDGFSDRADNPLKMPNLLFFAPVEVVDLGRVYGGTVKRQVRGLINILESYKFTITENTPVEEEIALDPELLGKVFENLLASYNPETQTTARKQTGSFYTPREIVNYMVNETLIAYLGEKLSVGGISNPDNVAAPVGGIS
;
A
#
# COMPACT_ATOMS: atom_id res chain seq x y z
N MET A 1 11.08 1.16 -25.79
CA MET A 1 9.72 0.81 -26.23
C MET A 1 9.40 -0.66 -26.00
N ALA A 2 10.20 -1.63 -26.46
CA ALA A 2 9.93 -3.08 -26.30
C ALA A 2 9.74 -3.56 -24.84
N ILE A 3 10.50 -3.02 -23.87
CA ILE A 3 10.37 -3.38 -22.45
C ILE A 3 9.01 -2.95 -21.86
N LEU A 4 8.54 -1.75 -22.20
CA LEU A 4 7.24 -1.23 -21.75
C LEU A 4 6.05 -2.00 -22.35
N THR A 5 6.24 -2.56 -23.55
CA THR A 5 5.24 -3.41 -24.22
C THR A 5 5.08 -4.74 -23.49
N ASN A 6 6.17 -5.30 -22.94
CA ASN A 6 6.12 -6.57 -22.21
C ASN A 6 5.50 -6.42 -20.80
N GLU A 7 5.86 -5.37 -20.06
CA GLU A 7 5.27 -5.09 -18.74
C GLU A 7 3.74 -4.95 -18.80
N THR A 8 3.25 -4.15 -19.76
CA THR A 8 1.81 -3.93 -19.94
C THR A 8 1.08 -5.22 -20.29
N GLN A 9 1.72 -6.08 -21.10
CA GLN A 9 1.17 -7.38 -21.50
C GLN A 9 1.07 -8.34 -20.31
N ILE A 10 2.16 -8.51 -19.53
CA ILE A 10 2.15 -9.40 -18.36
C ILE A 10 1.11 -8.94 -17.34
N LYS A 11 1.04 -7.63 -17.05
CA LYS A 11 0.01 -7.08 -16.14
C LYS A 11 -1.41 -7.33 -16.63
N HIS A 12 -1.63 -7.26 -17.95
CA HIS A 12 -2.91 -7.61 -18.55
C HIS A 12 -3.24 -9.09 -18.37
N GLU A 13 -2.29 -9.99 -18.64
CA GLU A 13 -2.45 -11.44 -18.46
C GLU A 13 -2.73 -11.82 -17.01
N ILE A 14 -2.01 -11.21 -16.05
CA ILE A 14 -2.28 -11.37 -14.61
C ILE A 14 -3.72 -11.00 -14.30
N THR A 15 -4.19 -9.86 -14.82
CA THR A 15 -5.57 -9.39 -14.60
C THR A 15 -6.60 -10.39 -15.16
N GLN A 16 -6.35 -10.97 -16.34
CA GLN A 16 -7.24 -11.98 -16.93
C GLN A 16 -7.24 -13.29 -16.13
N ALA A 17 -6.07 -13.76 -15.71
CA ALA A 17 -5.93 -14.97 -14.90
C ALA A 17 -6.67 -14.82 -13.56
N LEU A 18 -6.57 -13.66 -12.91
CA LEU A 18 -7.32 -13.38 -11.68
C LEU A 18 -8.84 -13.41 -11.91
N LYS A 19 -9.35 -12.77 -12.97
CA LYS A 19 -10.80 -12.77 -13.26
C LYS A 19 -11.38 -14.16 -13.46
N LYS A 20 -10.57 -15.14 -13.88
CA LYS A 20 -11.02 -16.53 -14.06
C LYS A 20 -11.41 -17.22 -12.76
N PHE A 21 -10.93 -16.79 -11.59
CA PHE A 21 -11.35 -17.33 -10.29
C PHE A 21 -12.84 -17.06 -9.98
N GLY A 22 -13.46 -16.09 -10.67
CA GLY A 22 -14.91 -15.87 -10.63
C GLY A 22 -15.72 -16.86 -11.45
N SER A 23 -15.07 -17.71 -12.26
CA SER A 23 -15.75 -18.75 -13.05
C SER A 23 -15.93 -20.02 -12.23
N SER A 24 -17.15 -20.56 -12.23
CA SER A 24 -17.44 -21.87 -11.64
C SER A 24 -17.06 -23.06 -12.54
N LYS A 25 -16.53 -22.81 -13.74
CA LYS A 25 -16.25 -23.85 -14.75
C LYS A 25 -14.93 -24.61 -14.54
N SER A 26 -14.04 -24.10 -13.70
CA SER A 26 -12.69 -24.65 -13.49
C SER A 26 -12.44 -24.85 -12.00
N ARG A 27 -11.62 -25.86 -11.67
CA ARG A 27 -11.23 -26.12 -10.28
C ARG A 27 -10.25 -25.05 -9.80
N LEU A 28 -10.20 -24.83 -8.48
CA LEU A 28 -9.28 -23.85 -7.89
C LEU A 28 -7.81 -24.13 -8.29
N ALA A 29 -7.39 -25.40 -8.28
CA ALA A 29 -6.04 -25.77 -8.68
C ALA A 29 -5.73 -25.38 -10.14
N GLU A 30 -6.65 -25.59 -11.08
CA GLU A 30 -6.46 -25.23 -12.51
C GLU A 30 -6.30 -23.71 -12.68
N GLN A 31 -7.13 -22.93 -11.99
CA GLN A 31 -7.06 -21.48 -12.00
C GLN A 31 -5.74 -20.99 -11.38
N ALA A 32 -5.27 -21.65 -10.31
CA ALA A 32 -4.00 -21.35 -9.69
C ALA A 32 -2.81 -21.70 -10.58
N ILE A 33 -2.83 -22.86 -11.26
CA ILE A 33 -1.82 -23.25 -12.26
C ILE A 33 -1.73 -22.18 -13.35
N GLU A 34 -2.87 -21.69 -13.85
CA GLU A 34 -2.86 -20.65 -14.88
C GLU A 34 -2.23 -19.35 -14.36
N LEU A 35 -2.65 -18.88 -13.18
CA LEU A 35 -2.09 -17.67 -12.56
C LEU A 35 -0.58 -17.77 -12.39
N PHE A 36 -0.09 -18.84 -11.75
CA PHE A 36 1.34 -19.05 -11.56
C PHE A 36 2.09 -19.23 -12.89
N GLY A 37 1.45 -19.83 -13.89
CA GLY A 37 1.99 -19.96 -15.23
C GLY A 37 2.20 -18.62 -15.95
N VAL A 38 1.32 -17.63 -15.73
CA VAL A 38 1.50 -16.25 -16.19
C VAL A 38 2.68 -15.58 -15.46
N LEU A 39 2.87 -15.89 -14.17
CA LEU A 39 3.99 -15.40 -13.37
C LEU A 39 5.33 -16.09 -13.70
N GLY A 40 5.34 -17.09 -14.59
CA GLY A 40 6.54 -17.84 -14.99
C GLY A 40 6.89 -19.02 -14.08
N TYR A 41 5.97 -19.45 -13.20
CA TYR A 41 6.11 -20.61 -12.34
C TYR A 41 5.31 -21.78 -12.94
N ARG A 42 6.00 -22.75 -13.54
CA ARG A 42 5.40 -23.89 -14.25
C ARG A 42 6.09 -25.20 -13.87
N SER A 43 5.30 -26.24 -13.68
CA SER A 43 5.77 -27.60 -13.44
C SER A 43 4.64 -28.59 -13.68
N ASP A 44 4.97 -29.77 -14.23
CA ASP A 44 4.05 -30.90 -14.38
C ASP A 44 4.14 -31.87 -13.19
N LYS A 45 5.04 -31.62 -12.22
CA LYS A 45 5.25 -32.45 -11.03
C LYS A 45 4.16 -32.16 -10.01
N ARG A 46 3.09 -32.95 -10.05
CA ARG A 46 1.92 -32.82 -9.19
C ARG A 46 1.55 -34.17 -8.59
N ILE A 47 1.10 -34.15 -7.34
CA ILE A 47 0.45 -35.29 -6.70
C ILE A 47 -1.05 -34.97 -6.71
N ASP A 48 -1.80 -35.70 -7.52
CA ASP A 48 -3.26 -35.62 -7.48
C ASP A 48 -3.75 -36.32 -6.21
N LEU A 49 -4.44 -35.59 -5.35
CA LEU A 49 -5.11 -36.17 -4.19
C LEU A 49 -6.33 -36.98 -4.65
N ASP A 50 -6.54 -38.15 -4.06
CA ASP A 50 -7.72 -38.98 -4.29
C ASP A 50 -9.02 -38.19 -4.03
N SER A 51 -8.96 -37.28 -3.05
CA SER A 51 -10.01 -36.31 -2.75
C SER A 51 -9.37 -34.95 -2.41
N PRO A 52 -9.66 -33.86 -3.16
CA PRO A 52 -9.09 -32.54 -2.91
C PRO A 52 -9.82 -31.83 -1.76
N THR A 53 -9.81 -32.47 -0.59
CA THR A 53 -10.48 -32.07 0.65
C THR A 53 -9.46 -31.98 1.77
N ALA A 54 -9.84 -31.36 2.89
CA ALA A 54 -8.99 -31.33 4.08
C ALA A 54 -8.58 -32.75 4.54
N GLN A 55 -9.51 -33.70 4.51
CA GLN A 55 -9.24 -35.10 4.85
C GLN A 55 -8.23 -35.74 3.88
N GLY A 56 -8.41 -35.57 2.56
CA GLY A 56 -7.48 -36.12 1.59
C GLY A 56 -6.07 -35.52 1.70
N PHE A 57 -5.98 -34.24 2.08
CA PHE A 57 -4.70 -33.61 2.42
C PHE A 57 -4.07 -34.25 3.66
N GLU A 58 -4.83 -34.45 4.75
CA GLU A 58 -4.34 -35.10 5.96
C GLU A 58 -3.85 -36.53 5.66
N GLU A 59 -4.63 -37.32 4.94
CA GLU A 59 -4.28 -38.70 4.54
C GLU A 59 -2.99 -38.75 3.72
N ALA A 60 -2.79 -37.80 2.79
CA ALA A 60 -1.61 -37.77 1.94
C ALA A 60 -0.34 -37.27 2.65
N PHE A 61 -0.46 -36.29 3.56
CA PHE A 61 0.69 -35.53 4.05
C PHE A 61 0.92 -35.56 5.56
N THR A 62 -0.06 -35.96 6.38
CA THR A 62 0.11 -35.95 7.85
C THR A 62 0.28 -37.35 8.43
N VAL A 63 -0.37 -38.38 7.87
CA VAL A 63 -0.40 -39.74 8.43
C VAL A 63 1.00 -40.37 8.57
N ASN A 64 1.91 -40.06 7.65
CA ASN A 64 3.29 -40.59 7.63
C ASN A 64 4.35 -39.53 7.99
N SER A 65 3.92 -38.38 8.53
CA SER A 65 4.84 -37.29 8.90
C SER A 65 5.27 -37.42 10.37
N ASP A 66 6.58 -37.46 10.61
CA ASP A 66 7.17 -37.34 11.96
C ASP A 66 6.99 -35.93 12.57
N ARG A 67 6.43 -34.98 11.81
CA ARG A 67 6.27 -33.58 12.19
C ARG A 67 4.82 -33.28 12.55
N PRO A 68 4.56 -32.55 13.66
CA PRO A 68 3.21 -32.35 14.18
C PRO A 68 2.39 -31.38 13.31
N PHE A 69 1.11 -31.71 13.10
CA PHE A 69 0.10 -30.88 12.46
C PHE A 69 -1.06 -30.63 13.42
N HIS A 70 -1.32 -29.36 13.76
CA HIS A 70 -2.41 -29.01 14.67
C HIS A 70 -3.64 -28.53 13.89
N ARG A 71 -4.68 -29.36 13.89
CA ARG A 71 -5.91 -29.11 13.12
C ARG A 71 -6.60 -27.79 13.49
N ASP A 72 -6.62 -27.47 14.78
CA ASP A 72 -7.22 -26.24 15.30
C ASP A 72 -6.45 -25.00 14.82
N ASN A 73 -5.11 -25.04 14.86
CA ASN A 73 -4.26 -23.95 14.36
C ASN A 73 -4.40 -23.78 12.84
N ALA A 74 -4.52 -24.88 12.11
CA ALA A 74 -4.70 -24.88 10.66
C ALA A 74 -6.15 -24.59 10.23
N LEU A 75 -7.09 -24.42 11.19
CA LEU A 75 -8.49 -24.15 10.94
C LEU A 75 -9.11 -25.14 9.93
N VAL A 76 -8.75 -26.42 10.05
CA VAL A 76 -9.09 -27.49 9.09
C VAL A 76 -10.60 -27.61 8.86
N GLU A 77 -11.40 -27.35 9.90
CA GLU A 77 -12.87 -27.33 9.81
C GLU A 77 -13.41 -26.35 8.77
N ASN A 78 -12.63 -25.33 8.40
CA ASN A 78 -13.02 -24.32 7.42
C ASN A 78 -12.55 -24.64 6.00
N TRP A 79 -11.79 -25.72 5.79
CA TRP A 79 -11.26 -26.07 4.47
C TRP A 79 -12.35 -26.74 3.63
N GLN A 80 -12.75 -26.07 2.55
CA GLN A 80 -13.70 -26.58 1.57
C GLN A 80 -13.01 -27.34 0.44
N TYR A 81 -11.77 -26.95 0.14
CA TYR A 81 -10.92 -27.57 -0.88
C TYR A 81 -9.46 -27.45 -0.45
N ALA A 82 -8.66 -28.47 -0.70
CA ALA A 82 -7.21 -28.42 -0.52
C ALA A 82 -6.53 -29.33 -1.53
N ASP A 83 -5.57 -28.79 -2.26
CA ASP A 83 -4.91 -29.53 -3.33
C ASP A 83 -3.51 -28.98 -3.61
N MET A 84 -2.63 -29.86 -4.06
CA MET A 84 -1.31 -29.49 -4.53
C MET A 84 -1.42 -28.94 -5.95
N ILE A 85 -0.80 -27.79 -6.21
CA ILE A 85 -0.74 -27.18 -7.55
C ILE A 85 0.39 -27.86 -8.33
N PHE A 86 1.63 -27.72 -7.85
CA PHE A 86 2.81 -28.38 -8.41
C PHE A 86 4.03 -28.25 -7.47
N GLN A 87 5.11 -28.97 -7.79
CA GLN A 87 6.44 -28.82 -7.21
C GLN A 87 7.41 -28.30 -8.27
N ILE A 88 7.90 -27.08 -8.10
CA ILE A 88 8.93 -26.55 -9.01
C ILE A 88 10.29 -27.05 -8.58
N THR A 89 11.02 -27.64 -9.53
CA THR A 89 12.40 -28.10 -9.39
C THR A 89 13.37 -27.26 -10.22
N GLY A 90 14.68 -27.42 -9.98
CA GLY A 90 15.70 -26.61 -10.64
C GLY A 90 15.67 -26.70 -12.16
N GLU A 91 15.33 -27.88 -12.70
CA GLU A 91 15.23 -28.14 -14.15
C GLU A 91 14.16 -27.27 -14.83
N GLU A 92 12.98 -27.13 -14.23
CA GLU A 92 11.84 -26.40 -14.82
C GLU A 92 12.07 -24.88 -14.81
N LEU A 93 12.67 -24.36 -13.73
CA LEU A 93 13.09 -22.96 -13.70
C LEU A 93 14.22 -22.69 -14.69
N LYS A 94 15.14 -23.64 -14.88
CA LYS A 94 16.23 -23.52 -15.86
C LYS A 94 15.67 -23.46 -17.28
N GLN A 95 14.73 -24.34 -17.64
CA GLN A 95 14.04 -24.32 -18.93
C GLN A 95 13.27 -23.02 -19.18
N THR A 96 12.49 -22.56 -18.20
CA THR A 96 11.74 -21.29 -18.29
C THR A 96 12.69 -20.11 -18.47
N SER A 97 13.81 -20.12 -17.75
CA SER A 97 14.82 -19.07 -17.84
C SER A 97 15.57 -19.10 -19.18
N GLN A 98 15.88 -20.28 -19.72
CA GLN A 98 16.50 -20.43 -21.05
C GLN A 98 15.57 -19.91 -22.16
N MET A 99 14.29 -20.25 -22.09
CA MET A 99 13.29 -19.79 -23.06
C MET A 99 13.14 -18.27 -23.05
N LEU A 100 13.08 -17.65 -21.87
CA LEU A 100 12.87 -16.21 -21.71
C LEU A 100 14.15 -15.38 -21.93
N PHE A 101 15.32 -15.90 -21.56
CA PHE A 101 16.56 -15.11 -21.44
C PHE A 101 17.75 -15.59 -22.27
N LYS A 102 17.63 -16.69 -23.05
CA LYS A 102 18.71 -17.23 -23.92
C LYS A 102 20.07 -17.40 -23.19
N LEU A 103 20.03 -17.99 -22.00
CA LEU A 103 21.22 -18.21 -21.16
C LEU A 103 21.96 -19.51 -21.53
N ASP A 104 23.29 -19.52 -21.32
CA ASP A 104 24.15 -20.71 -21.44
C ASP A 104 23.83 -21.79 -20.39
N GLU A 105 24.13 -23.05 -20.70
CA GLU A 105 23.72 -24.25 -19.94
C GLU A 105 24.21 -24.32 -18.47
N ASP A 106 25.25 -23.56 -18.08
CA ASP A 106 25.97 -23.72 -16.80
C ASP A 106 25.52 -22.76 -15.67
N GLY A 107 24.46 -21.97 -15.86
CA GLY A 107 24.12 -20.87 -14.93
C GLY A 107 23.42 -21.27 -13.62
N TRP A 108 22.67 -22.38 -13.57
CA TRP A 108 21.89 -22.77 -12.37
C TRP A 108 22.69 -23.66 -11.43
N ARG A 109 22.81 -23.26 -10.16
CA ARG A 109 23.67 -23.92 -9.15
C ARG A 109 22.85 -24.63 -8.08
N GLU A 110 23.45 -25.61 -7.43
CA GLU A 110 22.86 -26.20 -6.21
C GLU A 110 22.82 -25.15 -5.09
N GLY A 111 21.71 -25.16 -4.36
CA GLY A 111 21.48 -24.36 -3.16
C GLY A 111 20.99 -25.25 -2.02
N LEU A 112 20.68 -24.63 -0.87
CA LEU A 112 20.05 -25.32 0.26
C LEU A 112 18.69 -25.90 -0.15
N TYR A 113 17.91 -25.10 -0.88
CA TYR A 113 16.65 -25.56 -1.46
C TYR A 113 16.84 -26.10 -2.88
N GLN A 114 16.20 -27.23 -3.14
CA GLN A 114 16.19 -27.87 -4.47
C GLN A 114 14.83 -27.78 -5.16
N SER A 115 13.79 -27.36 -4.43
CA SER A 115 12.43 -27.20 -4.97
C SER A 115 11.55 -26.32 -4.09
N PHE A 116 10.44 -25.82 -4.64
CA PHE A 116 9.34 -25.21 -3.90
C PHE A 116 8.02 -25.92 -4.18
N LEU A 117 7.16 -25.98 -3.17
CA LEU A 117 5.81 -26.53 -3.29
C LEU A 117 4.77 -25.40 -3.34
N PHE A 118 3.72 -25.63 -4.13
CA PHE A 118 2.60 -24.71 -4.26
C PHE A 118 1.29 -25.46 -3.97
N PHE A 119 0.46 -24.89 -3.09
CA PHE A 119 -0.85 -25.43 -2.74
C PHE A 119 -1.95 -24.41 -2.99
N ALA A 120 -3.16 -24.90 -3.25
CA ALA A 120 -4.37 -24.11 -3.29
C ALA A 120 -5.34 -24.60 -2.22
N ILE A 121 -5.87 -23.68 -1.41
CA ILE A 121 -6.82 -23.98 -0.34
C ILE A 121 -8.03 -23.06 -0.47
N GLU A 122 -9.23 -23.63 -0.58
CA GLU A 122 -10.48 -22.88 -0.46
C GLU A 122 -10.97 -22.98 0.98
N LEU A 123 -11.16 -21.82 1.60
CA LEU A 123 -11.70 -21.69 2.94
C LEU A 123 -13.16 -21.24 2.87
N ALA A 124 -13.91 -21.52 3.93
CA ALA A 124 -15.28 -21.03 4.09
C ALA A 124 -15.38 -19.51 3.84
N PRO A 125 -16.49 -19.00 3.28
CA PRO A 125 -16.61 -17.61 2.83
C PRO A 125 -16.82 -16.62 3.99
N GLN A 126 -15.78 -16.47 4.82
CA GLN A 126 -15.71 -15.52 5.93
C GLN A 126 -14.41 -14.70 5.85
N ASN A 127 -14.31 -13.68 6.70
CA ASN A 127 -13.09 -12.87 6.77
C ASN A 127 -12.03 -13.58 7.61
N TYR A 128 -10.84 -13.74 7.04
CA TYR A 128 -9.68 -14.27 7.75
C TYR A 128 -8.68 -13.16 8.07
N THR A 129 -8.16 -13.17 9.29
CA THR A 129 -7.10 -12.27 9.72
C THR A 129 -5.75 -12.71 9.16
N ARG A 130 -4.79 -11.77 9.11
CA ARG A 130 -3.40 -12.06 8.73
C ARG A 130 -2.81 -13.20 9.57
N THR A 131 -3.06 -13.17 10.88
CA THR A 131 -2.56 -14.17 11.83
C THR A 131 -3.16 -15.55 11.59
N GLN A 132 -4.45 -15.64 11.26
CA GLN A 132 -5.07 -16.92 10.92
C GLN A 132 -4.41 -17.53 9.67
N LEU A 133 -4.35 -16.79 8.57
CA LEU A 133 -3.73 -17.29 7.33
C LEU A 133 -2.25 -17.63 7.52
N ALA A 134 -1.50 -16.80 8.24
CA ALA A 134 -0.09 -17.07 8.53
C ALA A 134 0.10 -18.31 9.41
N THR A 135 -0.82 -18.57 10.35
CA THR A 135 -0.80 -19.78 11.19
C THR A 135 -1.07 -21.03 10.34
N ILE A 136 -2.05 -21.00 9.45
CA ILE A 136 -2.31 -22.09 8.50
C ILE A 136 -1.06 -22.37 7.67
N THR A 137 -0.44 -21.33 7.11
CA THR A 137 0.79 -21.47 6.32
C THR A 137 1.92 -22.11 7.11
N ARG A 138 2.09 -21.73 8.39
CA ARG A 138 3.11 -22.33 9.27
C ARG A 138 2.82 -23.80 9.56
N GLU A 139 1.59 -24.18 9.87
CA GLU A 139 1.23 -25.59 10.12
C GLU A 139 1.50 -26.47 8.89
N ILE A 140 1.17 -26.00 7.69
CA ILE A 140 1.45 -26.74 6.46
C ILE A 140 2.96 -26.81 6.20
N ASN A 141 3.68 -25.69 6.32
CA ASN A 141 5.13 -25.68 6.09
C ASN A 141 5.91 -26.56 7.06
N LYS A 142 5.38 -26.83 8.27
CA LYS A 142 6.01 -27.80 9.17
C LYS A 142 6.09 -29.18 8.54
N LEU A 143 5.14 -29.59 7.70
CA LEU A 143 5.10 -30.94 7.12
C LEU A 143 6.18 -31.19 6.07
N PHE A 144 6.77 -30.14 5.50
CA PHE A 144 7.67 -30.27 4.36
C PHE A 144 9.09 -29.80 4.72
N PRO A 145 10.13 -30.46 4.17
CA PRO A 145 11.50 -29.98 4.29
C PRO A 145 11.81 -28.80 3.35
N MET A 146 11.00 -28.62 2.30
CA MET A 146 11.10 -27.49 1.37
C MET A 146 10.03 -26.42 1.65
N PRO A 147 10.26 -25.16 1.23
CA PRO A 147 9.27 -24.09 1.37
C PRO A 147 7.99 -24.34 0.59
N VAL A 148 6.87 -24.00 1.22
CA VAL A 148 5.52 -24.12 0.67
C VAL A 148 4.87 -22.75 0.55
N SER A 149 4.46 -22.41 -0.67
CA SER A 149 3.60 -21.25 -0.95
C SER A 149 2.15 -21.70 -1.09
N ILE A 150 1.22 -20.89 -0.58
CA ILE A 150 -0.19 -21.26 -0.54
C ILE A 150 -1.03 -20.14 -1.13
N LEU A 151 -1.89 -20.48 -2.09
CA LEU A 151 -2.95 -19.62 -2.58
C LEU A 151 -4.26 -19.96 -1.86
N PHE A 152 -4.68 -19.07 -0.97
CA PHE A 152 -5.97 -19.16 -0.32
C PHE A 152 -7.06 -18.53 -1.18
N ARG A 153 -8.24 -19.14 -1.21
CA ARG A 153 -9.48 -18.54 -1.71
C ARG A 153 -10.52 -18.51 -0.60
N TYR A 154 -11.21 -17.38 -0.44
CA TYR A 154 -12.37 -17.26 0.44
C TYR A 154 -13.28 -16.12 -0.05
N GLY A 155 -14.57 -16.39 -0.17
CA GLY A 155 -15.52 -15.43 -0.74
C GLY A 155 -15.11 -14.95 -2.13
N SER A 156 -14.91 -13.64 -2.30
CA SER A 156 -14.46 -12.98 -3.54
C SER A 156 -12.96 -12.62 -3.54
N ALA A 157 -12.19 -13.16 -2.60
CA ALA A 157 -10.79 -12.82 -2.39
C ALA A 157 -9.85 -14.01 -2.57
N LEU A 158 -8.63 -13.70 -3.03
CA LEU A 158 -7.47 -14.58 -2.98
C LEU A 158 -6.43 -14.00 -2.02
N THR A 159 -5.69 -14.86 -1.33
CA THR A 159 -4.48 -14.47 -0.59
C THR A 159 -3.32 -15.38 -0.94
N LEU A 160 -2.22 -14.82 -1.46
CA LEU A 160 -0.98 -15.57 -1.66
C LEU A 160 -0.11 -15.45 -0.41
N SER A 161 0.23 -16.59 0.17
CA SER A 161 1.11 -16.71 1.32
C SER A 161 2.43 -17.35 0.93
N ILE A 162 3.52 -16.68 1.27
CA ILE A 162 4.89 -17.16 1.03
C ILE A 162 5.62 -17.14 2.36
N VAL A 163 6.32 -18.22 2.67
CA VAL A 163 7.17 -18.30 3.85
C VAL A 163 8.64 -18.14 3.47
N THR A 164 9.36 -17.38 4.28
CA THR A 164 10.82 -17.32 4.19
C THR A 164 11.41 -18.20 5.29
N HIS A 165 12.36 -19.05 4.90
CA HIS A 165 13.13 -19.87 5.82
C HIS A 165 14.49 -19.22 6.09
N ARG A 166 15.08 -19.55 7.23
CA ARG A 166 16.48 -19.29 7.50
C ARG A 166 17.15 -20.54 8.06
N PRO A 167 18.45 -20.74 7.80
CA PRO A 167 19.22 -21.77 8.48
C PRO A 167 19.14 -21.59 10.00
N ASN A 168 19.00 -22.69 10.72
CA ASN A 168 19.05 -22.65 12.17
C ASN A 168 20.47 -22.28 12.63
N LYS A 169 20.57 -21.30 13.53
CA LYS A 169 21.85 -20.76 14.02
C LYS A 169 22.66 -21.77 14.84
N LYS A 170 22.03 -22.85 15.34
CA LYS A 170 22.65 -23.86 16.20
C LYS A 170 22.82 -25.22 15.52
N ASP A 171 22.01 -25.52 14.51
CA ASP A 171 22.02 -26.80 13.78
C ASP A 171 21.84 -26.52 12.29
N GLY A 172 22.93 -26.49 11.52
CA GLY A 172 22.90 -26.20 10.09
C GLY A 172 22.12 -27.21 9.24
N SER A 173 21.68 -28.34 9.81
CA SER A 173 20.81 -29.32 9.15
C SER A 173 19.32 -29.04 9.29
N ARG A 174 18.94 -28.03 10.11
CA ARG A 174 17.55 -27.64 10.36
C ARG A 174 17.30 -26.23 9.88
N ASP A 175 16.10 -26.00 9.36
CA ASP A 175 15.60 -24.68 9.04
C ASP A 175 14.59 -24.18 10.06
N VAL A 176 14.52 -22.85 10.19
CA VAL A 176 13.52 -22.17 11.00
C VAL A 176 12.67 -21.32 10.09
N LEU A 177 11.34 -21.49 10.20
CA LEU A 177 10.38 -20.56 9.58
C LEU A 177 10.59 -19.18 10.19
N GLU A 178 11.04 -18.22 9.38
CA GLU A 178 11.37 -16.89 9.85
C GLU A 178 10.13 -15.99 9.82
N LYS A 179 9.55 -15.82 8.64
CA LYS A 179 8.51 -14.82 8.38
C LYS A 179 7.52 -15.35 7.36
N VAL A 180 6.23 -15.10 7.61
CA VAL A 180 5.17 -15.33 6.62
C VAL A 180 4.77 -13.98 6.05
N THR A 181 4.80 -13.90 4.73
CA THR A 181 4.43 -12.71 3.98
C THR A 181 3.16 -13.00 3.18
N LEU A 182 2.19 -12.08 3.26
CA LEU A 182 0.90 -12.21 2.59
C LEU A 182 0.70 -11.10 1.56
N ILE A 183 0.25 -11.48 0.37
CA ILE A 183 -0.48 -10.61 -0.55
C ILE A 183 -1.95 -10.88 -0.29
N LYS A 184 -2.54 -10.11 0.62
CA LYS A 184 -3.83 -10.41 1.23
C LYS A 184 -5.01 -9.78 0.47
N ASP A 185 -6.15 -10.45 0.47
CA ASP A 185 -7.45 -9.93 0.02
C ASP A 185 -7.45 -9.38 -1.41
N LEU A 186 -6.80 -10.11 -2.32
CA LEU A 186 -6.86 -9.83 -3.74
C LEU A 186 -8.27 -10.13 -4.26
N ASN A 187 -9.06 -9.08 -4.46
CA ASN A 187 -10.37 -9.19 -5.11
C ASN A 187 -10.19 -9.63 -6.56
N PHE A 188 -10.54 -10.88 -6.87
CA PHE A 188 -10.27 -11.44 -8.19
C PHE A 188 -11.26 -10.95 -9.26
N ALA A 189 -12.44 -10.46 -8.87
CA ALA A 189 -13.42 -9.89 -9.81
C ALA A 189 -13.02 -8.47 -10.26
N GLN A 190 -12.51 -7.68 -9.32
CA GLN A 190 -11.99 -6.34 -9.55
C GLN A 190 -10.62 -6.17 -8.88
N PRO A 191 -9.54 -6.69 -9.50
CA PRO A 191 -8.21 -6.62 -8.93
C PRO A 191 -7.74 -5.19 -8.73
N HIS A 192 -7.27 -4.89 -7.53
CA HIS A 192 -6.63 -3.62 -7.23
C HIS A 192 -5.31 -3.51 -8.01
N ARG A 193 -5.01 -2.32 -8.56
CA ARG A 193 -3.80 -2.06 -9.35
C ARG A 193 -2.52 -2.47 -8.61
N ALA A 194 -2.40 -2.11 -7.32
CA ALA A 194 -1.26 -2.50 -6.50
C ALA A 194 -1.05 -4.02 -6.41
N HIS A 195 -2.11 -4.83 -6.38
CA HIS A 195 -1.95 -6.30 -6.38
C HIS A 195 -1.40 -6.80 -7.72
N ILE A 196 -1.81 -6.19 -8.82
CA ILE A 196 -1.25 -6.49 -10.16
C ILE A 196 0.24 -6.10 -10.21
N GLU A 197 0.60 -4.94 -9.65
CA GLU A 197 2.01 -4.49 -9.55
C GLU A 197 2.84 -5.47 -8.71
N ILE A 198 2.35 -5.90 -7.55
CA ILE A 198 3.06 -6.84 -6.67
C ILE A 198 3.21 -8.21 -7.35
N LEU A 199 2.16 -8.73 -7.98
CA LEU A 199 2.23 -9.99 -8.71
C LEU A 199 3.17 -9.89 -9.92
N TYR A 200 3.14 -8.77 -10.64
CA TYR A 200 4.11 -8.50 -11.71
C TYR A 200 5.53 -8.50 -11.15
N ASP A 201 5.81 -7.76 -10.07
CA ASP A 201 7.14 -7.72 -9.44
C ASP A 201 7.60 -9.10 -8.94
N LEU A 202 6.67 -10.03 -8.67
CA LEU A 202 6.93 -11.43 -8.32
C LEU A 202 7.07 -12.37 -9.51
N ALA A 203 6.76 -11.95 -10.73
CA ALA A 203 6.94 -12.80 -11.90
C ALA A 203 8.44 -13.08 -12.13
N VAL A 204 8.76 -14.28 -12.62
CA VAL A 204 10.15 -14.73 -12.83
C VAL A 204 10.93 -13.74 -13.69
N GLU A 205 10.29 -13.18 -14.71
CA GLU A 205 10.95 -12.26 -15.62
C GLU A 205 11.48 -10.99 -14.93
N PRO A 206 10.61 -10.14 -14.35
CA PRO A 206 11.05 -8.92 -13.65
C PRO A 206 11.94 -9.21 -12.43
N LEU A 207 11.71 -10.31 -11.69
CA LEU A 207 12.59 -10.70 -10.59
C LEU A 207 14.02 -10.96 -11.08
N ARG A 208 14.19 -11.67 -12.21
CA ARG A 208 15.53 -11.94 -12.77
C ARG A 208 16.22 -10.67 -13.24
N GLN A 209 15.48 -9.78 -13.91
CA GLN A 209 16.01 -8.49 -14.35
C GLN A 209 16.55 -7.67 -13.16
N LYS A 210 15.92 -7.79 -11.98
CA LYS A 210 16.30 -7.05 -10.78
C LYS A 210 17.39 -7.72 -9.94
N PHE A 211 17.35 -9.04 -9.76
CA PHE A 211 18.18 -9.75 -8.78
C PHE A 211 19.16 -10.78 -9.36
N SER A 212 19.07 -11.13 -10.65
CA SER A 212 19.99 -12.07 -11.33
C SER A 212 20.25 -13.38 -10.56
N PHE A 213 19.20 -14.03 -10.06
CA PHE A 213 19.33 -15.25 -9.25
C PHE A 213 19.70 -16.50 -10.08
N THR A 214 20.37 -17.46 -9.46
CA THR A 214 20.91 -18.68 -10.12
C THR A 214 20.60 -19.96 -9.35
N ASN A 215 19.89 -19.88 -8.22
CA ASN A 215 19.41 -21.01 -7.45
C ASN A 215 18.15 -20.63 -6.65
N PHE A 216 17.55 -21.59 -5.94
CA PHE A 216 16.33 -21.37 -5.16
C PHE A 216 16.54 -20.47 -3.93
N ASP A 217 17.71 -20.51 -3.30
CA ASP A 217 18.01 -19.64 -2.15
C ASP A 217 17.98 -18.17 -2.57
N GLN A 218 18.59 -17.86 -3.72
CA GLN A 218 18.58 -16.52 -4.30
C GLN A 218 17.19 -16.12 -4.81
N LEU A 219 16.39 -17.06 -5.34
CA LEU A 219 15.00 -16.81 -5.69
C LEU A 219 14.15 -16.46 -4.45
N GLN A 220 14.28 -17.23 -3.36
CA GLN A 220 13.59 -16.93 -2.10
C GLN A 220 14.03 -15.57 -1.53
N GLN A 221 15.32 -15.25 -1.62
CA GLN A 221 15.85 -13.95 -1.21
C GLN A 221 15.31 -12.81 -2.09
N ALA A 222 15.13 -13.04 -3.39
CA ALA A 222 14.50 -12.09 -4.31
C ALA A 222 13.01 -11.89 -3.99
N TRP A 223 12.26 -12.95 -3.68
CA TRP A 223 10.89 -12.86 -3.17
C TRP A 223 10.83 -12.06 -1.87
N LYS A 224 11.69 -12.40 -0.90
CA LYS A 224 11.78 -11.70 0.39
C LYS A 224 12.00 -10.20 0.21
N GLN A 225 12.95 -9.80 -0.65
CA GLN A 225 13.23 -8.38 -0.90
C GLN A 225 12.13 -7.67 -1.69
N THR A 226 11.42 -8.39 -2.56
CA THR A 226 10.30 -7.83 -3.36
C THR A 226 9.06 -7.64 -2.49
N LEU A 227 8.83 -8.55 -1.56
CA LEU A 227 7.74 -8.54 -0.60
C LEU A 227 8.22 -8.05 0.77
N ASP A 228 9.09 -7.05 0.80
CA ASP A 228 9.51 -6.40 2.03
C ASP A 228 8.77 -5.06 2.17
N SER A 229 7.97 -4.93 3.23
CA SER A 229 7.19 -3.72 3.52
C SER A 229 8.08 -2.49 3.72
N SER A 230 9.29 -2.67 4.28
CA SER A 230 10.23 -1.57 4.45
C SER A 230 10.79 -1.11 3.11
N GLU A 231 11.04 -2.03 2.18
CA GLU A 231 11.43 -1.70 0.82
C GLU A 231 10.27 -1.06 0.02
N LEU A 232 9.05 -1.58 0.18
CA LEU A 232 7.84 -0.97 -0.38
C LEU A 232 7.68 0.48 0.08
N ASN A 233 7.82 0.71 1.39
CA ASN A 233 7.76 2.02 2.01
C ASN A 233 8.86 2.94 1.44
N LYS A 234 10.12 2.49 1.39
CA LYS A 234 11.23 3.26 0.78
C LYS A 234 10.97 3.64 -0.67
N ARG A 235 10.41 2.73 -1.47
CA ARG A 235 10.03 2.98 -2.86
C ARG A 235 8.95 4.07 -2.93
N PHE A 236 7.89 3.93 -2.13
CA PHE A 236 6.83 4.91 -2.03
C PHE A 236 7.35 6.30 -1.65
N PHE A 237 8.17 6.39 -0.60
CA PHE A 237 8.76 7.66 -0.17
C PHE A 237 9.60 8.32 -1.26
N ARG A 238 10.38 7.52 -2.00
CA ARG A 238 11.20 8.03 -3.10
C ARG A 238 10.32 8.62 -4.20
N GLU A 239 9.26 7.92 -4.59
CA GLU A 239 8.32 8.45 -5.59
C GLU A 239 7.61 9.71 -5.12
N ILE A 240 7.17 9.77 -3.86
CA ILE A 240 6.56 10.98 -3.29
C ILE A 240 7.56 12.14 -3.21
N ALA A 241 8.81 11.88 -2.85
CA ALA A 241 9.85 12.90 -2.79
C ALA A 241 10.20 13.43 -4.19
N ASP A 242 10.43 12.55 -5.16
CA ASP A 242 10.70 12.92 -6.55
C ASP A 242 9.51 13.72 -7.13
N TRP A 243 8.28 13.29 -6.85
CA TRP A 243 7.06 14.03 -7.20
C TRP A 243 7.00 15.40 -6.53
N TYR A 244 7.31 15.49 -5.24
CA TYR A 244 7.27 16.74 -4.47
C TYR A 244 8.23 17.78 -5.06
N PHE A 245 9.46 17.38 -5.37
CA PHE A 245 10.44 18.29 -5.95
C PHE A 245 10.03 18.75 -7.34
N TRP A 246 9.53 17.83 -8.17
CA TRP A 246 8.98 18.17 -9.48
C TRP A 246 7.79 19.13 -9.36
N ALA A 247 6.86 18.88 -8.44
CA ALA A 247 5.69 19.71 -8.22
C ALA A 247 6.06 21.11 -7.70
N SER A 248 7.11 21.24 -6.87
CA SER A 248 7.51 22.51 -6.26
C SER A 248 7.83 23.62 -7.27
N GLU A 249 8.28 23.25 -8.46
CA GLU A 249 8.60 24.17 -9.56
C GLU A 249 7.39 24.51 -10.45
N GLN A 250 6.29 23.78 -10.31
CA GLN A 250 5.10 23.88 -11.18
C GLN A 250 3.92 24.60 -10.53
N VAL A 251 3.97 24.78 -9.22
CA VAL A 251 2.86 25.32 -8.42
C VAL A 251 3.08 26.78 -8.03
N ALA A 252 2.00 27.46 -7.71
CA ALA A 252 2.04 28.76 -7.06
C ALA A 252 0.97 28.80 -5.96
N PHE A 253 1.39 29.02 -4.72
CA PHE A 253 0.50 29.32 -3.61
C PHE A 253 0.43 30.84 -3.35
N PRO A 254 -0.64 31.34 -2.71
CA PRO A 254 -0.78 32.78 -2.51
C PRO A 254 0.32 33.36 -1.61
N PRO A 255 0.71 34.64 -1.81
CA PRO A 255 1.81 35.27 -1.08
C PRO A 255 1.68 35.20 0.44
N GLU A 256 0.45 35.18 0.96
CA GLU A 256 0.18 35.14 2.39
C GLU A 256 0.47 33.77 3.02
N ALA A 257 0.72 32.73 2.22
CA ALA A 257 1.09 31.39 2.67
C ALA A 257 2.56 31.27 3.12
N GLY A 258 3.40 32.28 2.87
CA GLY A 258 4.79 32.29 3.33
C GLY A 258 5.65 33.39 2.65
N PRO A 259 6.79 33.74 3.27
CA PRO A 259 7.55 34.94 2.89
C PRO A 259 8.21 34.87 1.51
N THR A 260 8.59 33.69 1.03
CA THR A 260 9.14 33.47 -0.33
C THR A 260 8.32 32.44 -1.10
N ALA A 261 8.50 32.39 -2.43
CA ALA A 261 7.78 31.46 -3.31
C ALA A 261 8.09 30.01 -2.97
N GLU A 262 9.36 29.75 -2.71
CA GLU A 262 9.91 28.45 -2.36
C GLU A 262 9.28 27.97 -1.06
N ILE A 263 9.29 28.81 -0.01
CA ILE A 263 8.73 28.46 1.30
C ILE A 263 7.24 28.17 1.22
N ARG A 264 6.47 29.05 0.57
CA ARG A 264 5.02 28.89 0.50
C ARG A 264 4.59 27.70 -0.37
N ASN A 265 5.29 27.46 -1.48
CA ASN A 265 5.01 26.32 -2.35
C ASN A 265 5.35 25.00 -1.66
N ALA A 266 6.53 24.93 -1.02
CA ALA A 266 6.95 23.78 -0.22
C ALA A 266 5.91 23.45 0.87
N THR A 267 5.56 24.45 1.69
CA THR A 267 4.61 24.26 2.80
C THR A 267 3.22 23.87 2.30
N GLY A 268 2.74 24.50 1.23
CA GLY A 268 1.45 24.17 0.62
C GLY A 268 1.40 22.75 0.05
N LEU A 269 2.48 22.30 -0.58
CA LEU A 269 2.62 20.93 -1.09
C LEU A 269 2.68 19.89 0.03
N ILE A 270 3.41 20.17 1.12
CA ILE A 270 3.42 19.29 2.30
C ILE A 270 2.00 19.13 2.83
N ARG A 271 1.25 20.23 3.03
CA ARG A 271 -0.16 20.16 3.46
C ARG A 271 -1.04 19.37 2.50
N LEU A 272 -0.86 19.55 1.18
CA LEU A 272 -1.59 18.77 0.17
C LEU A 272 -1.29 17.27 0.32
N LEU A 273 -0.01 16.89 0.34
CA LEU A 273 0.41 15.49 0.47
C LEU A 273 -0.17 14.86 1.72
N THR A 274 -0.09 15.55 2.86
CA THR A 274 -0.73 15.12 4.11
C THR A 274 -2.20 14.79 3.93
N ARG A 275 -2.97 15.79 3.47
CA ARG A 275 -4.42 15.72 3.39
C ARG A 275 -4.81 14.61 2.44
N LEU A 276 -4.11 14.48 1.31
CA LEU A 276 -4.43 13.47 0.30
C LEU A 276 -4.05 12.05 0.74
N ILE A 277 -2.87 11.85 1.36
CA ILE A 277 -2.48 10.53 1.88
C ILE A 277 -3.45 10.10 2.99
N PHE A 278 -3.84 11.01 3.89
CA PHE A 278 -4.86 10.71 4.90
C PHE A 278 -6.20 10.34 4.26
N VAL A 279 -6.65 11.11 3.27
CA VAL A 279 -7.86 10.81 2.49
C VAL A 279 -7.77 9.45 1.81
N TRP A 280 -6.58 9.02 1.37
CA TRP A 280 -6.39 7.70 0.79
C TRP A 280 -6.66 6.56 1.80
N PHE A 281 -6.28 6.72 3.07
CA PHE A 281 -6.66 5.76 4.12
C PHE A 281 -8.19 5.76 4.37
N LEU A 282 -8.86 6.90 4.24
CA LEU A 282 -10.33 6.95 4.35
C LEU A 282 -11.01 6.27 3.15
N LYS A 283 -10.45 6.45 1.95
CA LYS A 283 -10.87 5.77 0.73
C LYS A 283 -10.78 4.25 0.89
N GLU A 284 -9.69 3.72 1.44
CA GLU A 284 -9.58 2.27 1.74
C GLU A 284 -10.63 1.76 2.74
N LYS A 285 -11.14 2.64 3.62
CA LYS A 285 -12.28 2.33 4.50
C LYS A 285 -13.64 2.48 3.82
N ASN A 286 -13.68 2.75 2.51
CA ASN A 286 -14.88 3.08 1.74
C ASN A 286 -15.65 4.30 2.28
N LEU A 287 -14.95 5.23 2.96
CA LEU A 287 -15.53 6.47 3.48
C LEU A 287 -15.44 7.62 2.48
N VAL A 288 -14.61 7.49 1.45
CA VAL A 288 -14.47 8.46 0.37
C VAL A 288 -14.67 7.72 -0.96
N PRO A 289 -15.53 8.21 -1.87
CA PRO A 289 -15.77 7.56 -3.16
C PRO A 289 -14.51 7.50 -4.04
N ASP A 290 -14.28 6.36 -4.66
CA ASP A 290 -13.15 6.11 -5.57
C ASP A 290 -13.24 6.97 -6.85
N GLU A 291 -14.45 7.33 -7.26
CA GLU A 291 -14.77 8.14 -8.43
C GLU A 291 -14.11 9.54 -8.38
N LEU A 292 -13.82 10.06 -7.19
CA LEU A 292 -13.14 11.34 -7.01
C LEU A 292 -11.65 11.29 -7.39
N PHE A 293 -11.08 10.09 -7.54
CA PHE A 293 -9.66 9.88 -7.87
C PHE A 293 -9.49 9.17 -9.21
N ASN A 294 -10.50 8.48 -9.73
CA ASN A 294 -10.42 7.88 -11.05
C ASN A 294 -10.45 8.92 -12.17
N GLN A 295 -9.39 9.00 -12.99
CA GLN A 295 -9.29 10.00 -14.06
C GLN A 295 -10.51 10.00 -15.01
N LYS A 296 -11.01 8.82 -15.42
CA LYS A 296 -12.13 8.72 -16.37
C LYS A 296 -13.44 9.20 -15.75
N GLU A 297 -13.67 8.94 -14.46
CA GLU A 297 -14.84 9.43 -13.75
C GLU A 297 -14.75 10.94 -13.52
N VAL A 298 -13.57 11.45 -13.17
CA VAL A 298 -13.31 12.88 -13.01
C VAL A 298 -13.51 13.64 -14.33
N GLU A 299 -13.12 13.07 -15.47
CA GLU A 299 -13.36 13.65 -16.81
C GLU A 299 -14.86 13.81 -17.13
N GLN A 300 -15.73 12.96 -16.57
CA GLN A 300 -17.18 13.15 -16.67
C GLN A 300 -17.70 14.30 -15.79
N LEU A 301 -17.01 14.60 -14.68
CA LEU A 301 -17.39 15.68 -13.76
C LEU A 301 -16.85 17.04 -14.21
N LEU A 302 -15.63 17.08 -14.75
CA LEU A 302 -14.90 18.30 -15.11
C LEU A 302 -14.59 18.32 -16.63
N PRO A 303 -15.15 19.25 -17.41
CA PRO A 303 -14.95 19.29 -18.87
C PRO A 303 -13.54 19.75 -19.27
N LYS A 304 -12.76 20.26 -18.33
CA LYS A 304 -11.41 20.79 -18.54
C LYS A 304 -10.42 20.05 -17.64
N LEU A 305 -9.94 18.90 -18.09
CA LEU A 305 -8.87 18.16 -17.41
C LEU A 305 -7.53 18.21 -18.17
N ALA A 306 -7.35 19.22 -19.03
CA ALA A 306 -6.07 19.46 -19.70
C ALA A 306 -4.94 19.64 -18.67
N ARG A 307 -3.72 19.29 -19.07
CA ARG A 307 -2.56 19.12 -18.18
C ARG A 307 -2.22 20.39 -17.38
N GLU A 308 -2.30 21.55 -18.02
CA GLU A 308 -1.90 22.85 -17.48
C GLU A 308 -3.03 23.51 -16.66
N GLU A 309 -4.26 23.03 -16.83
CA GLU A 309 -5.44 23.53 -16.10
C GLU A 309 -5.35 23.17 -14.60
N THR A 310 -6.04 23.94 -13.77
CA THR A 310 -5.97 23.81 -12.29
C THR A 310 -7.25 23.26 -11.67
N THR A 311 -8.08 22.65 -12.51
CA THR A 311 -9.48 22.32 -12.22
C THR A 311 -9.62 21.21 -11.21
N TYR A 312 -8.79 20.16 -11.25
CA TYR A 312 -8.91 19.04 -10.32
C TYR A 312 -8.66 19.47 -8.87
N TYR A 313 -7.54 20.16 -8.62
CA TYR A 313 -7.23 20.63 -7.28
C TYR A 313 -8.31 21.60 -6.76
N LYS A 314 -8.73 22.56 -7.58
CA LYS A 314 -9.73 23.57 -7.19
C LYS A 314 -11.12 22.97 -6.96
N ALA A 315 -11.63 22.22 -7.93
CA ALA A 315 -13.01 21.73 -7.92
C ALA A 315 -13.18 20.46 -7.06
N ILE A 316 -12.22 19.54 -7.08
CA ILE A 316 -12.33 18.28 -6.33
C ILE A 316 -11.64 18.38 -4.98
N LEU A 317 -10.32 18.56 -4.96
CA LEU A 317 -9.55 18.38 -3.73
C LEU A 317 -9.81 19.48 -2.69
N GLN A 318 -9.86 20.76 -3.07
CA GLN A 318 -10.17 21.83 -2.12
C GLN A 318 -11.59 21.69 -1.54
N ASN A 319 -12.58 21.32 -2.36
CA ASN A 319 -13.95 21.10 -1.87
C ASN A 319 -14.03 19.84 -0.97
N LEU A 320 -13.30 18.77 -1.31
CA LEU A 320 -13.19 17.59 -0.46
C LEU A 320 -12.59 17.94 0.90
N PHE A 321 -11.50 18.70 0.93
CA PHE A 321 -10.84 19.08 2.18
C PHE A 321 -11.70 20.02 3.01
N PHE A 322 -12.13 21.15 2.44
CA PHE A 322 -12.66 22.27 3.23
C PHE A 322 -14.19 22.29 3.31
N ALA A 323 -14.88 21.91 2.23
CA ALA A 323 -16.34 21.95 2.16
C ALA A 323 -17.01 20.59 2.43
N THR A 324 -16.22 19.54 2.63
CA THR A 324 -16.71 18.17 2.87
C THR A 324 -16.19 17.62 4.19
N LEU A 325 -14.88 17.34 4.29
CA LEU A 325 -14.28 16.74 5.49
C LEU A 325 -14.27 17.67 6.70
N ASN A 326 -14.31 18.99 6.46
CA ASN A 326 -14.41 20.04 7.46
C ASN A 326 -15.82 20.69 7.53
N GLN A 327 -16.86 19.99 7.05
CA GLN A 327 -18.25 20.46 7.13
C GLN A 327 -19.21 19.34 7.52
N GLU A 328 -20.12 19.63 8.45
CA GLU A 328 -21.18 18.70 8.85
C GLU A 328 -21.99 18.21 7.64
N MET A 329 -22.43 16.95 7.67
CA MET A 329 -23.30 16.40 6.64
C MET A 329 -24.68 17.08 6.65
N ASN A 330 -25.38 17.02 5.52
CA ASN A 330 -26.76 17.46 5.44
C ASN A 330 -27.64 16.54 6.31
N THR A 331 -28.54 17.14 7.08
CA THR A 331 -29.53 16.43 7.91
C THR A 331 -30.91 17.02 7.66
N PRO A 332 -32.02 16.36 8.03
CA PRO A 332 -33.35 16.96 7.92
C PRO A 332 -33.47 18.33 8.61
N ALA A 333 -32.73 18.56 9.69
CA ALA A 333 -32.70 19.83 10.41
C ALA A 333 -31.77 20.88 9.78
N LYS A 334 -30.74 20.44 9.03
CA LYS A 334 -29.77 21.30 8.34
C LYS A 334 -29.57 20.76 6.90
N PRO A 335 -30.56 20.90 6.00
CA PRO A 335 -30.52 20.29 4.67
C PRO A 335 -29.48 20.93 3.75
N ASP A 336 -29.04 22.14 4.08
CA ASP A 336 -28.20 23.01 3.22
C ASP A 336 -26.80 23.26 3.81
N ASN A 337 -26.31 22.41 4.72
CA ASN A 337 -24.96 22.53 5.29
C ASN A 337 -23.88 22.39 4.20
N ARG A 338 -24.03 21.43 3.29
CA ARG A 338 -23.15 21.11 2.18
C ARG A 338 -23.81 21.56 0.87
N ARG A 339 -23.60 22.83 0.53
CA ARG A 339 -24.10 23.46 -0.70
C ARG A 339 -23.01 24.29 -1.36
N PHE A 340 -23.21 24.60 -2.64
CA PHE A 340 -22.44 25.64 -3.29
C PHE A 340 -22.70 27.01 -2.65
N ARG A 341 -21.63 27.79 -2.61
CA ARG A 341 -21.67 29.20 -2.27
C ARG A 341 -22.61 29.92 -3.24
N SER A 342 -23.48 30.78 -2.70
CA SER A 342 -24.37 31.60 -3.49
C SER A 342 -23.58 32.57 -4.37
N SER A 343 -23.98 32.72 -5.62
CA SER A 343 -23.47 33.76 -6.52
C SER A 343 -24.14 35.13 -6.28
N ARG A 344 -25.20 35.18 -5.46
CA ARG A 344 -25.98 36.40 -5.23
C ARG A 344 -25.20 37.38 -4.37
N THR A 345 -25.25 38.65 -4.75
CA THR A 345 -24.72 39.76 -3.96
C THR A 345 -25.85 40.69 -3.54
N PHE A 346 -25.89 41.08 -2.26
CA PHE A 346 -26.82 42.07 -1.73
C PHE A 346 -26.02 43.29 -1.26
N GLN A 347 -26.36 44.48 -1.76
CA GLN A 347 -25.61 45.72 -1.47
C GLN A 347 -24.09 45.60 -1.72
N GLY A 348 -23.70 44.86 -2.78
CA GLY A 348 -22.30 44.65 -3.13
C GLY A 348 -21.55 43.63 -2.25
N LYS A 349 -22.21 42.99 -1.27
CA LYS A 349 -21.63 41.93 -0.44
C LYS A 349 -22.28 40.59 -0.72
N ASN A 350 -21.48 39.54 -0.76
CA ASN A 350 -21.99 38.18 -0.85
C ASN A 350 -22.29 37.69 0.59
N PRO A 351 -23.50 37.17 0.88
CA PRO A 351 -23.84 36.69 2.23
C PRO A 351 -22.96 35.53 2.68
N ASP A 352 -22.39 34.79 1.73
CA ASP A 352 -21.45 33.71 1.97
C ASP A 352 -19.99 34.17 1.92
N GLN A 353 -19.72 35.46 2.05
CA GLN A 353 -18.36 35.99 2.20
C GLN A 353 -17.75 35.54 3.53
N GLY A 354 -16.49 35.10 3.49
CA GLY A 354 -15.77 34.58 4.66
C GLY A 354 -16.02 33.11 4.99
N MET A 355 -17.11 32.48 4.50
CA MET A 355 -17.42 31.08 4.80
C MET A 355 -16.53 30.10 4.02
N ASN A 356 -15.54 29.50 4.69
CA ASN A 356 -14.54 28.60 4.10
C ASN A 356 -14.94 27.13 4.05
N ASN A 357 -16.16 26.80 4.46
CA ASN A 357 -16.71 25.44 4.52
C ASN A 357 -17.85 25.20 3.51
N LEU A 358 -18.04 26.11 2.55
CA LEU A 358 -19.01 25.98 1.46
C LEU A 358 -18.33 25.59 0.14
N TYR A 359 -19.03 24.82 -0.69
CA TYR A 359 -18.49 24.37 -1.98
C TYR A 359 -18.27 25.56 -2.91
N ARG A 360 -17.18 25.50 -3.69
CA ARG A 360 -16.78 26.53 -4.64
C ARG A 360 -16.59 25.93 -6.02
N TYR A 361 -16.39 26.83 -6.98
CA TYR A 361 -16.08 26.48 -8.36
C TYR A 361 -17.18 25.68 -9.06
N GLU A 362 -18.45 25.96 -8.73
CA GLU A 362 -19.63 25.35 -9.36
C GLU A 362 -19.52 25.35 -10.90
N ARG A 363 -19.08 26.48 -11.48
CA ARG A 363 -18.87 26.66 -12.92
C ARG A 363 -17.83 25.73 -13.57
N LEU A 364 -17.01 25.03 -12.78
CA LEU A 364 -16.03 24.07 -13.29
C LEU A 364 -16.63 22.67 -13.47
N PHE A 365 -17.80 22.40 -12.90
CA PHE A 365 -18.48 21.12 -13.03
C PHE A 365 -19.42 21.11 -14.24
N GLN A 366 -19.47 19.98 -14.95
CA GLN A 366 -20.50 19.74 -15.97
C GLN A 366 -21.86 19.50 -15.31
N GLN A 367 -21.85 18.76 -14.20
CA GLN A 367 -23.04 18.37 -13.43
C GLN A 367 -22.77 18.61 -11.94
N PRO A 368 -22.94 19.85 -11.43
CA PRO A 368 -22.65 20.19 -10.03
C PRO A 368 -23.40 19.30 -9.02
N GLU A 369 -24.64 18.93 -9.33
CA GLU A 369 -25.46 18.05 -8.48
C GLU A 369 -24.89 16.63 -8.37
N LYS A 370 -24.35 16.07 -9.46
CA LYS A 370 -23.68 14.77 -9.43
C LYS A 370 -22.43 14.82 -8.54
N ALA A 371 -21.70 15.94 -8.58
CA ALA A 371 -20.55 16.14 -7.70
C ALA A 371 -20.97 16.22 -6.22
N LEU A 372 -22.01 17.00 -5.89
CA LEU A 372 -22.53 17.07 -4.52
C LEU A 372 -23.00 15.71 -4.01
N ALA A 373 -23.66 14.90 -4.85
CA ALA A 373 -24.08 13.55 -4.49
C ALA A 373 -22.90 12.64 -4.12
N LEU A 374 -21.77 12.75 -4.83
CA LEU A 374 -20.54 12.03 -4.47
C LEU A 374 -19.98 12.50 -3.13
N PHE A 375 -19.90 13.82 -2.89
CA PHE A 375 -19.39 14.33 -1.61
C PHE A 375 -20.34 14.10 -0.42
N ALA A 376 -21.63 13.88 -0.68
CA ALA A 376 -22.64 13.75 0.37
C ALA A 376 -22.42 12.54 1.29
N THR A 377 -21.80 11.46 0.78
CA THR A 377 -21.54 10.23 1.53
C THR A 377 -20.28 10.32 2.41
N VAL A 378 -19.40 11.29 2.14
CA VAL A 378 -18.14 11.46 2.86
C VAL A 378 -18.39 11.96 4.29
N PRO A 379 -17.86 11.29 5.33
CA PRO A 379 -18.12 11.70 6.71
C PRO A 379 -17.47 13.05 7.05
N PHE A 380 -18.04 13.74 8.02
CA PHE A 380 -17.39 14.85 8.68
C PHE A 380 -16.34 14.31 9.67
N LEU A 381 -15.10 14.78 9.59
CA LEU A 381 -14.04 14.36 10.52
C LEU A 381 -13.67 15.43 11.54
N ASN A 382 -13.89 16.71 11.23
CA ASN A 382 -13.44 17.85 12.03
C ASN A 382 -11.90 17.86 12.27
N GLY A 383 -11.37 18.99 12.73
CA GLY A 383 -9.99 19.09 13.22
C GLY A 383 -8.97 19.73 12.28
N GLY A 384 -7.83 20.09 12.85
CA GLY A 384 -6.84 21.01 12.24
C GLY A 384 -6.22 20.55 10.91
N LEU A 385 -6.36 19.28 10.52
CA LEU A 385 -5.81 18.78 9.25
C LEU A 385 -6.55 19.34 8.03
N PHE A 386 -7.88 19.40 8.12
CA PHE A 386 -8.75 19.88 7.04
C PHE A 386 -9.29 21.28 7.31
N GLU A 387 -8.82 21.94 8.36
CA GLU A 387 -9.09 23.34 8.60
C GLU A 387 -8.49 24.19 7.47
N CYS A 388 -9.30 25.12 6.95
CA CYS A 388 -8.87 26.07 5.93
C CYS A 388 -8.15 27.22 6.62
N LEU A 389 -6.88 27.44 6.27
CA LEU A 389 -6.04 28.48 6.86
C LEU A 389 -6.27 29.88 6.27
N ASP A 390 -7.24 30.02 5.37
CA ASP A 390 -7.63 31.31 4.82
C ASP A 390 -8.43 32.09 5.88
N GLU A 391 -8.02 33.30 6.23
CA GLU A 391 -8.68 34.11 7.25
C GLU A 391 -9.04 35.49 6.72
N GLU A 392 -10.14 36.05 7.22
CA GLU A 392 -10.45 37.46 6.99
C GLU A 392 -9.65 38.29 8.00
N ILE A 393 -8.83 39.22 7.50
CA ILE A 393 -8.06 40.10 8.37
C ILE A 393 -8.86 41.37 8.68
N PRO A 394 -8.61 42.04 9.84
CA PRO A 394 -9.39 43.20 10.28
C PRO A 394 -9.52 44.37 9.28
N SER A 395 -8.66 44.41 8.27
CA SER A 395 -8.71 45.38 7.16
C SER A 395 -9.80 45.08 6.12
N GLY A 396 -10.57 43.99 6.26
CA GLY A 396 -11.54 43.51 5.28
C GLY A 396 -10.91 42.84 4.05
N LYS A 397 -9.58 42.72 4.01
CA LYS A 397 -8.87 41.88 3.05
C LYS A 397 -8.89 40.43 3.53
N LYS A 398 -8.78 39.48 2.60
CA LYS A 398 -8.70 38.06 2.92
C LYS A 398 -7.25 37.61 2.79
N LYS A 399 -6.69 37.06 3.87
CA LYS A 399 -5.39 36.39 3.86
C LYS A 399 -5.61 34.98 3.31
N LEU A 400 -5.02 34.69 2.15
CA LEU A 400 -5.17 33.40 1.47
C LEU A 400 -3.94 32.54 1.73
N VAL A 401 -4.08 31.47 2.51
CA VAL A 401 -2.99 30.53 2.79
C VAL A 401 -3.17 29.23 2.00
N ASP A 402 -4.38 28.68 2.01
CA ASP A 402 -4.77 27.52 1.20
C ASP A 402 -5.35 27.93 -0.16
N GLY A 403 -5.72 29.21 -0.31
CA GLY A 403 -6.21 29.78 -1.57
C GLY A 403 -7.57 29.20 -1.97
N PHE A 404 -8.44 28.90 -1.00
CA PHE A 404 -9.78 28.39 -1.23
C PHE A 404 -10.73 29.54 -1.57
N SER A 405 -10.54 30.08 -2.77
CA SER A 405 -11.25 31.24 -3.30
C SER A 405 -11.49 31.13 -4.79
N ASP A 406 -12.71 31.44 -5.20
CA ASP A 406 -13.16 31.48 -6.60
C ASP A 406 -12.96 32.85 -7.27
N ARG A 407 -12.29 33.78 -6.60
CA ARG A 407 -11.95 35.10 -7.17
C ARG A 407 -11.00 34.95 -8.35
N ALA A 408 -11.17 35.82 -9.36
CA ALA A 408 -10.35 35.82 -10.56
C ALA A 408 -8.87 36.17 -10.29
N ASP A 409 -8.59 36.92 -9.22
CA ASP A 409 -7.26 37.33 -8.78
C ASP A 409 -6.58 36.32 -7.84
N ASN A 410 -7.18 35.13 -7.62
CA ASN A 410 -6.56 34.08 -6.81
C ASN A 410 -5.30 33.53 -7.52
N PRO A 411 -4.09 33.74 -6.98
CA PRO A 411 -2.84 33.34 -7.63
C PRO A 411 -2.59 31.82 -7.58
N LEU A 412 -3.45 31.05 -6.91
CA LEU A 412 -3.31 29.61 -6.75
C LEU A 412 -3.23 28.88 -8.11
N LYS A 413 -2.09 28.24 -8.35
CA LYS A 413 -1.82 27.38 -9.50
C LYS A 413 -1.38 25.99 -9.04
N MET A 414 -2.17 24.97 -9.39
CA MET A 414 -1.89 23.56 -9.14
C MET A 414 -2.33 22.74 -10.36
N PRO A 415 -1.45 22.49 -11.34
CA PRO A 415 -1.83 21.88 -12.61
C PRO A 415 -2.30 20.42 -12.49
N ASN A 416 -3.23 20.01 -13.34
CA ASN A 416 -3.77 18.64 -13.40
C ASN A 416 -2.71 17.59 -13.71
N LEU A 417 -1.66 17.95 -14.44
CA LEU A 417 -0.52 17.06 -14.74
C LEU A 417 0.10 16.48 -13.47
N LEU A 418 0.11 17.22 -12.36
CA LEU A 418 0.67 16.75 -11.10
C LEU A 418 -0.14 15.61 -10.49
N PHE A 419 -1.37 15.36 -10.93
CA PHE A 419 -2.24 14.30 -10.40
C PHE A 419 -2.35 13.12 -11.36
N PHE A 420 -2.41 13.38 -12.67
CA PHE A 420 -2.77 12.37 -13.67
C PHE A 420 -1.72 12.12 -14.75
N ALA A 421 -0.57 12.80 -14.74
CA ALA A 421 0.45 12.58 -15.76
C ALA A 421 0.88 11.10 -15.82
N PRO A 422 1.13 10.56 -17.02
CA PRO A 422 1.83 9.30 -17.17
C PRO A 422 3.27 9.42 -16.64
N VAL A 423 4.07 8.36 -16.78
CA VAL A 423 5.49 8.42 -16.41
C VAL A 423 6.23 9.43 -17.30
N GLU A 424 6.92 10.37 -16.67
CA GLU A 424 7.76 11.40 -17.28
C GLU A 424 9.17 11.32 -16.71
N VAL A 425 10.17 11.66 -17.52
CA VAL A 425 11.56 11.76 -17.07
C VAL A 425 11.88 13.23 -16.88
N VAL A 426 12.18 13.61 -15.64
CA VAL A 426 12.49 14.99 -15.24
C VAL A 426 13.89 15.06 -14.66
N ASP A 427 14.55 16.21 -14.80
CA ASP A 427 15.85 16.45 -14.19
C ASP A 427 15.65 17.14 -12.83
N LEU A 428 15.95 16.43 -11.74
CA LEU A 428 15.93 16.95 -10.38
C LEU A 428 17.32 17.35 -9.89
N GLY A 429 18.24 17.62 -10.81
CA GLY A 429 19.62 18.04 -10.55
C GLY A 429 19.74 19.27 -9.66
N ARG A 430 18.78 20.20 -9.72
CA ARG A 430 18.73 21.38 -8.83
C ARG A 430 18.66 21.00 -7.35
N VAL A 431 18.00 19.88 -7.02
CA VAL A 431 17.79 19.42 -5.64
C VAL A 431 18.87 18.44 -5.21
N TYR A 432 19.24 17.52 -6.10
CA TYR A 432 20.17 16.43 -5.78
C TYR A 432 21.64 16.73 -6.12
N GLY A 433 21.90 17.84 -6.82
CA GLY A 433 23.22 18.21 -7.34
C GLY A 433 23.57 17.51 -8.65
N GLY A 434 24.12 18.26 -9.61
CA GLY A 434 24.49 17.74 -10.93
C GLY A 434 23.28 17.58 -11.87
N THR A 435 23.30 16.54 -12.71
CA THR A 435 22.17 16.14 -13.57
C THR A 435 21.61 14.83 -13.04
N VAL A 436 20.37 14.86 -12.54
CA VAL A 436 19.74 13.70 -11.89
C VAL A 436 18.39 13.45 -12.53
N LYS A 437 18.39 12.59 -13.55
CA LYS A 437 17.15 12.18 -14.22
C LYS A 437 16.36 11.20 -13.34
N ARG A 438 15.13 11.57 -12.99
CA ARG A 438 14.17 10.76 -12.23
C ARG A 438 12.92 10.51 -13.05
N GLN A 439 12.31 9.36 -12.84
CA GLN A 439 10.97 9.09 -13.34
C GLN A 439 9.95 9.61 -12.33
N VAL A 440 9.01 10.43 -12.79
CA VAL A 440 7.90 10.95 -12.00
C VAL A 440 6.60 10.64 -12.72
N ARG A 441 5.48 10.60 -11.99
CA ARG A 441 4.13 10.41 -12.56
C ARG A 441 3.13 11.14 -11.66
N GLY A 442 1.91 11.32 -12.14
CA GLY A 442 0.86 11.98 -11.37
C GLY A 442 0.64 11.34 -9.98
N LEU A 443 0.38 12.17 -8.97
CA LEU A 443 0.25 11.73 -7.57
C LEU A 443 -0.82 10.65 -7.37
N ILE A 444 -1.95 10.75 -8.08
CA ILE A 444 -3.00 9.74 -8.01
C ILE A 444 -2.50 8.42 -8.58
N ASN A 445 -1.75 8.45 -9.69
CA ASN A 445 -1.14 7.27 -10.28
C ASN A 445 -0.10 6.62 -9.34
N ILE A 446 0.62 7.42 -8.54
CA ILE A 446 1.50 6.90 -7.49
C ILE A 446 0.64 6.19 -6.45
N LEU A 447 -0.30 6.88 -5.81
CA LEU A 447 -1.11 6.33 -4.72
C LEU A 447 -1.86 5.04 -5.11
N GLU A 448 -2.45 4.97 -6.30
CA GLU A 448 -3.14 3.76 -6.81
C GLU A 448 -2.22 2.55 -6.99
N SER A 449 -0.93 2.76 -7.21
CA SER A 449 0.03 1.67 -7.41
C SER A 449 0.45 0.99 -6.11
N TYR A 450 0.02 1.51 -4.96
CA TYR A 450 0.29 0.93 -3.64
C TYR A 450 -1.01 0.53 -2.96
N LYS A 451 -0.97 -0.60 -2.26
CA LYS A 451 -2.07 -1.00 -1.40
C LYS A 451 -1.89 -0.27 -0.08
N PHE A 452 -2.94 0.37 0.42
CA PHE A 452 -2.95 0.95 1.75
C PHE A 452 -3.71 0.01 2.69
N THR A 453 -3.21 -0.14 3.91
CA THR A 453 -3.83 -0.97 4.95
C THR A 453 -4.06 -0.14 6.19
N ILE A 454 -5.11 -0.47 6.93
CA ILE A 454 -5.42 0.14 8.23
C ILE A 454 -4.87 -0.70 9.39
N THR A 455 -4.35 -1.88 9.09
CA THR A 455 -3.75 -2.79 10.07
C THR A 455 -2.24 -2.69 10.01
N GLU A 456 -1.61 -2.46 11.16
CA GLU A 456 -0.15 -2.35 11.26
C GLU A 456 0.53 -3.70 11.04
N ASN A 457 1.74 -3.69 10.46
CA ASN A 457 2.57 -4.88 10.31
C ASN A 457 3.20 -5.31 11.65
N THR A 458 3.46 -6.61 11.83
CA THR A 458 4.22 -7.12 12.99
C THR A 458 5.54 -7.74 12.53
N PRO A 459 6.54 -7.91 13.42
CA PRO A 459 7.85 -8.47 13.02
C PRO A 459 7.77 -9.87 12.39
N VAL A 460 6.73 -10.64 12.73
CA VAL A 460 6.54 -12.04 12.31
C VAL A 460 5.52 -12.21 11.18
N GLU A 461 4.66 -11.20 10.95
CA GLU A 461 3.57 -11.26 9.98
C GLU A 461 3.44 -9.92 9.26
N GLU A 462 3.61 -9.99 7.94
CA GLU A 462 3.63 -8.80 7.10
C GLU A 462 2.64 -8.92 5.94
N GLU A 463 1.94 -7.81 5.72
CA GLU A 463 1.14 -7.57 4.52
C GLU A 463 1.89 -6.57 3.63
N ILE A 464 1.87 -6.82 2.32
CA ILE A 464 2.50 -5.91 1.33
C ILE A 464 1.58 -4.74 1.04
N ALA A 465 1.48 -3.85 2.03
CA ALA A 465 0.67 -2.65 2.01
C ALA A 465 1.32 -1.54 2.86
N LEU A 466 0.97 -0.29 2.55
CA LEU A 466 1.37 0.91 3.29
C LEU A 466 0.44 1.09 4.49
N ASP A 467 1.01 1.10 5.69
CA ASP A 467 0.28 1.29 6.95
C ASP A 467 0.27 2.77 7.40
N PRO A 468 -0.52 3.14 8.42
CA PRO A 468 -0.60 4.53 8.88
C PRO A 468 0.71 5.10 9.46
N GLU A 469 1.66 4.25 9.88
CA GLU A 469 2.98 4.70 10.37
C GLU A 469 3.73 5.46 9.27
N LEU A 470 3.45 5.10 8.01
CA LEU A 470 4.01 5.75 6.85
C LEU A 470 3.79 7.26 6.84
N LEU A 471 2.67 7.77 7.36
CA LEU A 471 2.45 9.22 7.47
C LEU A 471 3.61 9.88 8.20
N GLY A 472 3.93 9.42 9.42
CA GLY A 472 5.01 9.98 10.24
C GLY A 472 6.37 9.96 9.52
N LYS A 473 6.67 8.87 8.81
CA LYS A 473 7.91 8.71 8.04
C LYS A 473 7.96 9.59 6.78
N VAL A 474 6.85 9.74 6.04
CA VAL A 474 6.76 10.67 4.89
C VAL A 474 7.11 12.06 5.41
N PHE A 475 6.46 12.47 6.50
CA PHE A 475 6.63 13.78 7.10
C PHE A 475 8.04 14.04 7.54
N GLU A 476 8.63 13.14 8.33
CA GLU A 476 9.99 13.31 8.82
C GLU A 476 10.96 13.48 7.65
N ASN A 477 10.86 12.64 6.62
CA ASN A 477 11.77 12.69 5.49
C ASN A 477 11.57 13.95 4.62
N LEU A 478 10.32 14.35 4.35
CA LEU A 478 10.03 15.57 3.60
C LEU A 478 10.42 16.83 4.39
N LEU A 479 10.17 16.87 5.71
CA LEU A 479 10.60 17.96 6.58
C LEU A 479 12.13 18.00 6.74
N ALA A 480 12.79 16.85 6.86
CA ALA A 480 14.25 16.76 6.89
C ALA A 480 14.89 17.18 5.55
N SER A 481 14.14 17.10 4.46
CA SER A 481 14.58 17.64 3.17
C SER A 481 14.45 19.16 3.06
N TYR A 482 13.75 19.80 3.99
CA TYR A 482 13.41 21.21 3.94
C TYR A 482 13.88 21.97 5.19
N ASN A 483 15.02 22.66 5.09
CA ASN A 483 15.48 23.57 6.12
C ASN A 483 15.11 25.02 5.79
N PRO A 484 14.23 25.68 6.58
CA PRO A 484 13.83 27.06 6.36
C PRO A 484 15.00 28.06 6.39
N GLU A 485 16.06 27.78 7.15
CA GLU A 485 17.18 28.71 7.35
C GLU A 485 18.26 28.59 6.28
N THR A 486 18.50 27.37 5.75
CA THR A 486 19.65 27.10 4.88
C THR A 486 19.27 26.76 3.43
N GLN A 487 17.98 26.64 3.12
CA GLN A 487 17.46 26.32 1.78
C GLN A 487 18.12 25.08 1.13
N THR A 488 18.68 24.19 1.95
CA THR A 488 19.36 22.95 1.53
C THR A 488 18.80 21.76 2.29
N THR A 489 19.00 20.56 1.72
CA THR A 489 18.51 19.26 2.19
C THR A 489 19.17 18.87 3.52
N ALA A 490 18.67 19.40 4.65
CA ALA A 490 19.31 19.24 5.96
C ALA A 490 18.85 17.97 6.69
N ARG A 491 19.41 16.82 6.31
CA ARG A 491 19.22 15.53 7.01
C ARG A 491 19.63 15.51 8.51
N LYS A 492 20.16 16.60 9.09
CA LYS A 492 20.89 16.56 10.35
C LYS A 492 20.53 17.62 11.41
N GLN A 493 19.61 18.55 11.17
CA GLN A 493 19.45 19.70 12.09
C GLN A 493 18.23 19.69 13.01
N THR A 494 17.17 18.92 12.74
CA THR A 494 15.93 18.99 13.55
C THR A 494 15.85 17.97 14.70
N GLY A 495 16.81 17.03 14.81
CA GLY A 495 16.85 16.02 15.88
C GLY A 495 15.62 15.11 15.99
N SER A 496 14.69 15.20 15.04
CA SER A 496 13.41 14.51 15.05
C SER A 496 13.54 13.22 14.25
N PHE A 497 14.07 12.16 14.87
CA PHE A 497 14.12 10.83 14.27
C PHE A 497 12.98 9.97 14.80
N TYR A 498 12.23 9.32 13.90
CA TYR A 498 11.24 8.33 14.31
C TYR A 498 11.94 7.11 14.92
N THR A 499 11.55 6.76 16.15
CA THR A 499 12.10 5.60 16.86
C THR A 499 11.63 4.30 16.19
N PRO A 500 12.53 3.41 15.75
CA PRO A 500 12.17 2.12 15.18
C PRO A 500 11.18 1.34 16.05
N ARG A 501 10.19 0.69 15.42
CA ARG A 501 9.08 0.02 16.12
C ARG A 501 9.54 -1.07 17.09
N GLU A 502 10.59 -1.81 16.74
CA GLU A 502 11.16 -2.84 17.62
C GLU A 502 11.61 -2.25 18.95
N ILE A 503 12.18 -1.03 18.91
CA ILE A 503 12.60 -0.30 20.10
C ILE A 503 11.38 0.20 20.88
N VAL A 504 10.39 0.78 20.19
CA VAL A 504 9.15 1.24 20.84
C VAL A 504 8.43 0.08 21.53
N ASN A 505 8.28 -1.06 20.86
CA ASN A 505 7.62 -2.23 21.41
C ASN A 505 8.38 -2.79 22.62
N TYR A 506 9.70 -2.86 22.54
CA TYR A 506 10.54 -3.25 23.68
C TYR A 506 10.35 -2.28 24.85
N MET A 507 10.45 -0.97 24.63
CA MET A 507 10.28 0.04 25.67
C MET A 507 8.91 -0.03 26.34
N VAL A 508 7.84 -0.15 25.55
CA VAL A 508 6.46 -0.26 26.07
C VAL A 508 6.30 -1.55 26.87
N ASN A 509 6.74 -2.69 26.34
CA ASN A 509 6.62 -3.97 27.04
C ASN A 509 7.38 -3.97 28.37
N GLU A 510 8.66 -3.59 28.37
CA GLU A 510 9.46 -3.55 29.59
C GLU A 510 8.89 -2.55 30.61
N THR A 511 8.40 -1.40 30.16
CA THR A 511 7.77 -0.40 31.03
C THR A 511 6.47 -0.92 31.64
N LEU A 512 5.61 -1.57 30.84
CA LEU A 512 4.35 -2.15 31.32
C LEU A 512 4.60 -3.33 32.26
N ILE A 513 5.54 -4.22 31.94
CA ILE A 513 5.94 -5.35 32.79
C ILE A 513 6.43 -4.84 34.14
N ALA A 514 7.32 -3.84 34.16
CA ALA A 514 7.83 -3.26 35.40
C ALA A 514 6.72 -2.60 36.22
N TYR A 515 5.89 -1.76 35.59
CA TYR A 515 4.80 -1.05 36.27
C TYR A 515 3.72 -1.99 36.81
N LEU A 516 3.23 -2.91 35.97
CA LEU A 516 2.21 -3.89 36.38
C LEU A 516 2.78 -4.87 37.39
N GLY A 517 4.04 -5.28 37.23
CA GLY A 517 4.76 -6.09 38.21
C GLY A 517 4.77 -5.43 39.59
N GLU A 518 5.11 -4.15 39.68
CA GLU A 518 5.06 -3.38 40.93
C GLU A 518 3.64 -3.33 41.51
N LYS A 519 2.63 -2.99 40.71
CA LYS A 519 1.24 -2.83 41.18
C LYS A 519 0.57 -4.14 41.57
N LEU A 520 0.88 -5.24 40.88
CA LEU A 520 0.34 -6.57 41.18
C LEU A 520 1.08 -7.24 42.34
N SER A 521 2.34 -6.88 42.60
CA SER A 521 3.09 -7.31 43.79
C SER A 521 2.50 -6.75 45.09
N VAL A 522 1.85 -5.58 45.05
CA VAL A 522 1.20 -4.96 46.21
C VAL A 522 -0.19 -5.57 46.53
N GLY A 523 -0.75 -6.38 45.62
CA GLY A 523 -2.06 -7.02 45.74
C GLY A 523 -2.08 -8.45 46.33
N GLY A 524 -0.94 -9.00 46.75
CA GLY A 524 -0.90 -10.28 47.47
C GLY A 524 -1.21 -11.52 46.63
N ILE A 525 -0.79 -11.57 45.36
CA ILE A 525 -0.68 -12.85 44.64
C ILE A 525 0.80 -13.24 44.65
N SER A 526 1.18 -14.11 45.58
CA SER A 526 2.47 -14.78 45.58
C SER A 526 2.56 -15.67 44.35
N ASN A 527 3.57 -15.38 43.53
CA ASN A 527 4.00 -16.10 42.34
C ASN A 527 4.12 -17.63 42.59
N PRO A 528 3.40 -18.51 41.86
CA PRO A 528 3.92 -19.83 41.58
C PRO A 528 4.73 -19.76 40.29
N ASP A 529 5.94 -20.29 40.35
CA ASP A 529 6.80 -20.66 39.24
C ASP A 529 7.80 -19.61 38.74
N ASN A 530 8.93 -19.61 39.46
CA ASN A 530 10.26 -19.72 38.85
C ASN A 530 10.21 -20.49 37.52
N VAL A 531 10.32 -19.78 36.40
CA VAL A 531 10.94 -20.33 35.20
C VAL A 531 12.10 -19.41 34.83
N ALA A 532 13.29 -19.97 34.98
CA ALA A 532 14.56 -19.30 34.86
C ALA A 532 14.73 -18.57 33.51
N ALA A 533 15.07 -17.29 33.58
CA ALA A 533 15.70 -16.59 32.46
C ALA A 533 17.14 -17.10 32.30
N PRO A 534 17.58 -17.53 31.11
CA PRO A 534 19.00 -17.74 30.88
C PRO A 534 19.66 -16.37 30.70
N VAL A 535 20.50 -16.01 31.68
CA VAL A 535 21.44 -14.90 31.60
C VAL A 535 22.43 -15.18 30.47
N GLY A 536 22.27 -14.49 29.34
CA GLY A 536 23.27 -14.42 28.26
C GLY A 536 23.82 -13.00 28.19
N GLY A 537 24.85 -12.74 28.99
CA GLY A 537 25.60 -11.48 28.93
C GLY A 537 26.30 -11.32 27.59
N ILE A 538 26.19 -10.12 27.04
CA ILE A 538 26.97 -9.66 25.89
C ILE A 538 28.32 -9.18 26.44
N SER A 539 29.38 -9.84 26.01
CA SER A 539 30.72 -9.28 25.88
C SER A 539 31.10 -9.31 24.41
#